data_AF-A0A416D5F0-F1
#
_entry.id   AF-A0A416D5F0-F1
#
_cell.length_a   1.000
_cell.length_b   1.000
_cell.length_c   1.000
_cell.angle_alpha   90.00
_cell.angle_beta   90.00
_cell.angle_gamma   90.00
#
_symmetry.space_group_name_H-M   'P 1'
#
loop_
_entity.id
_entity.type
_entity.pdbx_description
1 polymer ?
#
loop_
_entity_poly.entity_id
_entity_poly.type
_entity_poly.pdbx_seq_one_letter_code
_entity_poly.pdbx_strand_id
1 'polypeptide(L)'
;MSQPAVKRQRNTEMLRAPSVRDVGMSMLLLLAGRASVLGLFPFGVAFFASCFDKSIAYLGITVLSIALMTSAGSAVLTKYLVAALLFWIYTRFRNKENLVLDAACVGGAVMVGGLVFLIYTYVGAYDILMLFVESIVTSLMYIIFKKAHGLIANRKKRTQTAQDELISISVSVGVFITGLSGIVFPYNISLANIVSVYAVLCIALHGGIAAAGSGGLCIGFMSAMSSPSAVVTMGIFGISALFGNLLKSFGRFGVALGFLGGSAVALLYAGSASSLPVTIIETAIGAVLFVLTPNKVQGYIKSFFARSLKLKR
;
A
#
# COMPACT_ATOMS: atom_id res chain seq x y z
N MET A 1 56.76 13.06 8.34
CA MET A 1 55.62 14.00 8.37
C MET A 1 54.37 13.25 7.94
N SER A 2 53.63 12.72 8.91
CA SER A 2 52.37 12.01 8.71
C SER A 2 51.21 13.01 8.62
N GLN A 3 50.44 12.94 7.54
CA GLN A 3 49.21 13.72 7.38
C GLN A 3 48.19 13.29 8.46
N PRO A 4 47.53 14.23 9.16
CA PRO A 4 46.50 13.87 10.12
C PRO A 4 45.24 13.40 9.37
N ALA A 5 44.74 12.23 9.77
CA ALA A 5 43.51 11.64 9.27
C ALA A 5 42.32 12.60 9.46
N VAL A 6 41.66 12.94 8.37
CA VAL A 6 40.36 13.63 8.38
C VAL A 6 39.35 12.71 9.06
N LYS A 7 39.12 12.94 10.35
CA LYS A 7 37.99 12.39 11.10
C LYS A 7 36.72 12.72 10.32
N ARG A 8 36.12 11.72 9.68
CA ARG A 8 34.75 11.77 9.16
C ARG A 8 33.85 12.20 10.31
N GLN A 9 33.45 13.48 10.33
CA GLN A 9 32.43 13.98 11.25
C GLN A 9 31.19 13.10 11.05
N ARG A 10 30.83 12.32 12.07
CA ARG A 10 29.49 11.77 12.22
C ARG A 10 28.57 13.00 12.29
N ASN A 11 27.89 13.31 11.19
CA ASN A 11 26.81 14.29 11.21
C ASN A 11 25.73 13.79 12.17
N THR A 12 25.76 14.31 13.39
CA THR A 12 24.75 14.21 14.45
C THR A 12 23.68 15.27 14.25
N GLU A 13 23.15 15.43 13.04
CA GLU A 13 21.90 16.17 12.87
C GLU A 13 20.76 15.25 13.33
N MET A 14 20.32 15.43 14.58
CA MET A 14 19.26 14.63 15.19
C MET A 14 17.91 14.80 14.50
N LEU A 15 17.69 15.93 13.82
CA LEU A 15 16.46 16.27 13.11
C LEU A 15 16.83 17.06 11.86
N ARG A 16 16.20 16.74 10.72
CA ARG A 16 16.40 17.42 9.44
C ARG A 16 15.12 18.16 9.03
N ALA A 17 15.26 19.32 8.41
CA ALA A 17 14.14 20.02 7.79
C ALA A 17 13.52 19.18 6.64
N PRO A 18 12.19 19.20 6.48
CA PRO A 18 11.51 18.39 5.47
C PRO A 18 11.85 18.86 4.06
N SER A 19 12.04 17.91 3.16
CA SER A 19 12.24 18.13 1.72
C SER A 19 10.97 17.79 0.92
N VAL A 20 10.92 18.21 -0.34
CA VAL A 20 9.78 17.91 -1.25
C VAL A 20 9.50 16.40 -1.36
N ARG A 21 10.54 15.56 -1.25
CA ARG A 21 10.39 14.10 -1.28
C ARG A 21 9.63 13.58 -0.05
N ASP A 22 9.83 14.21 1.10
CA ASP A 22 9.21 13.82 2.37
C ASP A 22 7.72 14.14 2.36
N VAL A 23 7.29 15.20 1.67
CA VAL A 23 5.86 15.51 1.44
C VAL A 23 5.15 14.35 0.73
N GLY A 24 5.77 13.78 -0.31
CA GLY A 24 5.22 12.62 -1.00
C GLY A 24 5.09 11.39 -0.11
N MET A 25 6.10 11.08 0.70
CA MET A 25 6.05 9.96 1.65
C MET A 25 5.03 10.20 2.77
N SER A 26 4.83 11.45 3.16
CA SER A 26 3.84 11.85 4.16
C SER A 26 2.43 11.63 3.65
N MET A 27 2.13 12.00 2.40
CA MET A 27 0.83 11.71 1.79
C MET A 27 0.56 10.21 1.70
N LEU A 28 1.58 9.40 1.37
CA LEU A 28 1.45 7.95 1.37
C LEU A 28 1.26 7.37 2.78
N LEU A 29 1.92 7.94 3.79
CA LEU A 29 1.74 7.55 5.19
C LEU A 29 0.33 7.89 5.68
N LEU A 30 -0.22 9.04 5.27
CA LEU A 30 -1.58 9.44 5.59
C LEU A 30 -2.59 8.41 5.08
N LEU A 31 -2.43 7.99 3.82
CA LEU A 31 -3.27 6.96 3.22
C LEU A 31 -3.09 5.60 3.90
N ALA A 32 -1.84 5.17 4.13
CA ALA A 32 -1.57 3.90 4.81
C ALA A 32 -2.10 3.89 6.25
N GLY A 33 -2.02 5.01 6.98
CA GLY A 33 -2.57 5.13 8.34
C GLY A 33 -4.09 5.10 8.41
N ARG A 34 -4.78 5.51 7.35
CA ARG A 34 -6.24 5.40 7.23
C ARG A 34 -6.72 4.03 6.78
N ALA A 35 -5.85 3.22 6.17
CA ALA A 35 -6.24 1.91 5.68
C ALA A 35 -6.51 0.94 6.85
N SER A 36 -7.67 0.29 6.82
CA SER A 36 -8.08 -0.66 7.86
C SER A 36 -8.26 -2.08 7.34
N VAL A 37 -7.99 -3.07 8.19
CA VAL A 37 -8.30 -4.50 8.00
C VAL A 37 -9.13 -4.96 9.17
N LEU A 38 -10.38 -5.37 8.94
CA LEU A 38 -11.26 -5.87 10.01
C LEU A 38 -11.33 -4.92 11.23
N GLY A 39 -11.31 -3.59 11.00
CA GLY A 39 -11.32 -2.58 12.06
C GLY A 39 -9.96 -2.24 12.69
N LEU A 40 -8.87 -2.91 12.26
CA LEU A 40 -7.50 -2.66 12.71
C LEU A 40 -6.73 -1.82 11.69
N PHE A 41 -5.68 -1.10 12.10
CA PHE A 41 -4.91 -0.15 11.28
C PHE A 41 -3.40 -0.46 11.28
N PRO A 42 -2.98 -1.69 10.92
CA PRO A 42 -1.58 -2.10 10.99
C PRO A 42 -0.67 -1.38 9.98
N PHE A 43 -1.23 -0.87 8.89
CA PHE A 43 -0.45 -0.39 7.75
C PHE A 43 0.29 0.93 8.01
N GLY A 44 -0.29 1.84 8.79
CA GLY A 44 0.32 3.14 9.09
C GLY A 44 1.66 2.99 9.81
N VAL A 45 1.69 2.17 10.87
CA VAL A 45 2.92 1.90 11.64
C VAL A 45 3.94 1.15 10.80
N ALA A 46 3.51 0.16 10.01
CA ALA A 46 4.38 -0.56 9.10
C ALA A 46 5.03 0.37 8.04
N PHE A 47 4.24 1.28 7.45
CA PHE A 47 4.74 2.23 6.47
C PHE A 47 5.70 3.24 7.09
N PHE A 48 5.34 3.82 8.25
CA PHE A 48 6.20 4.69 9.04
C PHE A 48 7.56 4.03 9.28
N ALA A 49 7.55 2.81 9.83
CA ALA A 49 8.77 2.07 10.14
C ALA A 49 9.65 1.79 8.92
N SER A 50 9.04 1.54 7.76
CA SER A 50 9.76 1.18 6.53
C SER A 50 10.41 2.37 5.80
N CYS A 51 9.77 3.54 5.84
CA CYS A 51 10.09 4.68 4.96
C CYS A 51 10.67 5.89 5.70
N PHE A 52 10.43 6.03 7.01
CA PHE A 52 10.87 7.20 7.77
C PHE A 52 12.16 6.92 8.53
N ASP A 53 13.17 7.76 8.28
CA ASP A 53 14.45 7.71 8.99
C ASP A 53 14.40 8.47 10.33
N LYS A 54 15.40 8.24 11.18
CA LYS A 54 15.54 8.87 12.51
C LYS A 54 15.39 10.41 12.47
N SER A 55 15.88 11.04 11.40
CA SER A 55 15.94 12.50 11.25
C SER A 55 14.59 13.15 10.89
N ILE A 56 13.63 12.38 10.37
CA ILE A 56 12.29 12.86 9.95
C ILE A 56 11.15 12.14 10.68
N ALA A 57 11.48 11.33 11.70
CA ALA A 57 10.50 10.54 12.45
C ALA A 57 9.41 11.40 13.10
N TYR A 58 9.73 12.63 13.54
CA TYR A 58 8.75 13.58 14.08
C TYR A 58 7.62 13.87 13.09
N LEU A 59 7.94 14.02 11.82
CA LEU A 59 6.98 14.26 10.76
C LEU A 59 6.13 13.01 10.50
N GLY A 60 6.76 11.83 10.50
CA GLY A 60 6.02 10.58 10.36
C GLY A 60 5.01 10.37 11.50
N ILE A 61 5.40 10.64 12.74
CA ILE A 61 4.51 10.51 13.91
C ILE A 61 3.33 11.49 13.83
N THR A 62 3.57 12.75 13.45
CA THR A 62 2.47 13.73 13.33
C THR A 62 1.49 13.35 12.23
N VAL A 63 1.98 12.92 11.06
CA VAL A 63 1.13 12.50 9.94
C VAL A 63 0.36 11.23 10.27
N LEU A 64 1.00 10.24 10.91
CA LEU A 64 0.33 9.02 11.38
C LEU A 64 -0.78 9.36 12.38
N SER A 65 -0.54 10.33 13.27
CA SER A 65 -1.55 10.78 14.23
C SER A 65 -2.77 11.38 13.55
N ILE A 66 -2.55 12.25 12.57
CA ILE A 66 -3.62 12.84 11.76
C ILE A 66 -4.41 11.75 11.03
N ALA A 67 -3.72 10.79 10.43
CA ALA A 67 -4.35 9.67 9.72
C ALA A 67 -5.30 8.90 10.63
N LEU A 68 -4.81 8.42 11.77
CA LEU A 68 -5.57 7.63 12.73
C LEU A 68 -6.71 8.43 13.37
N MET A 69 -6.52 9.73 13.62
CA MET A 69 -7.59 10.58 14.14
C MET A 69 -8.77 10.68 13.17
N THR A 70 -8.49 10.71 11.87
CA THR A 70 -9.52 10.85 10.84
C THR A 70 -10.22 9.54 10.49
N SER A 71 -9.72 8.37 10.92
CA SER A 71 -10.28 7.06 10.55
C SER A 71 -10.68 6.18 11.75
N ALA A 72 -9.87 6.12 12.81
CA ALA A 72 -10.00 5.16 13.90
C ALA A 72 -10.49 5.79 15.22
N GLY A 73 -10.29 7.10 15.40
CA GLY A 73 -10.64 7.82 16.62
C GLY A 73 -9.54 7.81 17.70
N SER A 74 -9.83 8.46 18.84
CA SER A 74 -8.85 8.77 19.89
C SER A 74 -8.35 7.57 20.68
N ALA A 75 -9.21 6.60 20.95
CA ALA A 75 -8.84 5.39 21.69
C ALA A 75 -7.82 4.55 20.93
N VAL A 76 -8.00 4.41 19.61
CA VAL A 76 -7.13 3.60 18.76
C VAL A 76 -5.80 4.32 18.46
N LEU A 77 -5.79 5.65 18.50
CA LEU A 77 -4.59 6.47 18.28
C LEU A 77 -3.47 6.14 19.28
N THR A 78 -3.78 6.05 20.58
CA THR A 78 -2.76 5.85 21.64
C THR A 78 -1.99 4.55 21.43
N LYS A 79 -2.67 3.46 21.05
CA LYS A 79 -2.07 2.18 20.72
C LYS A 79 -0.96 2.30 19.66
N TYR A 80 -1.27 2.89 18.52
CA TYR A 80 -0.32 2.98 17.40
C TYR A 80 0.74 4.07 17.60
N LEU A 81 0.43 5.11 18.37
CA LEU A 81 1.43 6.09 18.78
C LEU A 81 2.50 5.47 19.68
N VAL A 82 2.10 4.68 20.67
CA VAL A 82 3.05 3.93 21.51
C VAL A 82 3.89 3.00 20.64
N ALA A 83 3.29 2.28 19.70
CA ALA A 83 4.02 1.42 18.77
C ALA A 83 5.04 2.20 17.92
N ALA A 84 4.65 3.34 17.35
CA ALA A 84 5.54 4.18 16.55
C ALA A 84 6.70 4.76 17.38
N LEU A 85 6.44 5.18 18.62
CA LEU A 85 7.47 5.67 19.55
C LEU A 85 8.44 4.56 19.96
N LEU A 86 7.94 3.37 20.30
CA LEU A 86 8.78 2.22 20.63
C LEU A 86 9.69 1.83 19.46
N PHE A 87 9.14 1.81 18.24
CA PHE A 87 9.94 1.54 17.05
C PHE A 87 10.97 2.65 16.80
N TRP A 88 10.60 3.92 16.97
CA TRP A 88 11.55 5.03 16.85
C TRP A 88 12.70 4.92 17.85
N ILE A 89 12.43 4.60 19.11
CA ILE A 89 13.45 4.33 20.14
C ILE A 89 14.34 3.16 19.71
N TYR A 90 13.76 2.04 19.27
CA TYR A 90 14.50 0.89 18.75
C TYR A 90 15.45 1.27 17.62
N THR A 91 14.97 2.02 16.62
CA THR A 91 15.82 2.45 15.51
C THR A 91 17.00 3.25 16.02
N ARG A 92 16.85 4.07 17.06
CA ARG A 92 17.92 4.90 17.63
C ARG A 92 19.10 4.08 18.12
N PHE A 93 18.86 2.97 18.82
CA PHE A 93 19.88 2.06 19.36
C PHE A 93 20.41 1.05 18.36
N ARG A 94 19.75 0.91 17.22
CA ARG A 94 20.13 -0.05 16.18
C ARG A 94 21.42 0.36 15.47
N ASN A 95 22.35 -0.59 15.38
CA ASN A 95 23.66 -0.42 14.74
C ASN A 95 23.73 -0.88 13.27
N LYS A 96 22.92 -1.87 12.85
CA LYS A 96 22.94 -2.42 11.47
C LYS A 96 21.55 -2.74 10.95
N GLU A 97 21.36 -2.53 9.64
CA GLU A 97 20.12 -2.89 8.96
C GLU A 97 19.99 -4.41 8.71
N ASN A 98 19.04 -5.05 9.38
CA ASN A 98 18.51 -6.39 9.17
C ASN A 98 16.97 -6.33 9.00
N LEU A 99 16.50 -6.76 7.82
CA LEU A 99 15.09 -6.71 7.42
C LEU A 99 14.18 -7.54 8.32
N VAL A 100 14.60 -8.75 8.71
CA VAL A 100 13.78 -9.69 9.48
C VAL A 100 13.65 -9.23 10.93
N LEU A 101 14.76 -8.77 11.52
CA LEU A 101 14.76 -8.25 12.88
C LEU A 101 13.86 -7.01 13.00
N ASP A 102 13.92 -6.11 12.01
CA ASP A 102 13.03 -4.94 12.01
C ASP A 102 11.57 -5.32 11.92
N ALA A 103 11.23 -6.24 11.02
CA ALA A 103 9.86 -6.70 10.86
C ALA A 103 9.33 -7.20 12.20
N ALA A 104 10.10 -8.04 12.89
CA ALA A 104 9.76 -8.55 14.22
C ALA A 104 9.66 -7.43 15.27
N CYS A 105 10.55 -6.44 15.25
CA CYS A 105 10.50 -5.31 16.17
C CYS A 105 9.29 -4.40 15.93
N VAL A 106 8.87 -4.17 14.68
CA VAL A 106 7.64 -3.40 14.38
C VAL A 106 6.41 -4.14 14.88
N GLY A 107 6.30 -5.45 14.59
CA GLY A 107 5.20 -6.27 15.11
C GLY A 107 5.18 -6.32 16.64
N GLY A 108 6.35 -6.48 17.26
CA GLY A 108 6.50 -6.43 18.72
C GLY A 108 6.09 -5.08 19.30
N ALA A 109 6.39 -3.97 18.63
CA ALA A 109 5.96 -2.64 19.07
C ALA A 109 4.43 -2.48 19.02
N VAL A 110 3.76 -3.03 18.00
CA VAL A 110 2.30 -3.08 17.92
C VAL A 110 1.70 -3.99 19.00
N MET A 111 2.32 -5.14 19.26
CA MET A 111 1.92 -6.03 20.35
C MET A 111 1.98 -5.32 21.70
N VAL A 112 3.10 -4.67 22.02
CA VAL A 112 3.25 -3.93 23.30
C VAL A 112 2.26 -2.78 23.38
N GLY A 113 2.14 -1.96 22.33
CA GLY A 113 1.17 -0.86 22.29
C GLY A 113 -0.27 -1.34 22.44
N GLY A 114 -0.60 -2.49 21.84
CA GLY A 114 -1.91 -3.12 21.95
C GLY A 114 -2.19 -3.74 23.32
N LEU A 115 -1.21 -4.37 23.96
CA LEU A 115 -1.36 -4.90 25.32
C LEU A 115 -1.63 -3.77 26.31
N VAL A 116 -0.95 -2.63 26.19
CA VAL A 116 -1.21 -1.43 27.00
C VAL A 116 -2.64 -0.95 26.79
N PHE A 117 -3.14 -0.97 25.56
CA PHE A 117 -4.53 -0.61 25.24
C PHE A 117 -5.53 -1.60 25.86
N LEU A 118 -5.25 -2.90 25.76
CA LEU A 118 -6.11 -3.95 26.31
C LEU A 118 -6.24 -3.86 27.84
N ILE A 119 -5.26 -3.35 28.59
CA ILE A 119 -5.42 -3.13 30.04
C ILE A 119 -6.70 -2.34 30.36
N TYR A 120 -7.10 -1.40 29.48
CA TYR A 120 -8.26 -0.54 29.70
C TYR A 120 -9.53 -1.02 28.99
N THR A 121 -9.41 -1.82 27.93
CA THR A 121 -10.53 -2.16 27.04
C THR A 121 -10.74 -3.66 26.85
N TYR A 122 -10.04 -4.51 27.61
CA TYR A 122 -10.09 -5.96 27.42
C TYR A 122 -11.49 -6.51 27.67
N VAL A 123 -12.06 -7.17 26.65
CA VAL A 123 -13.37 -7.82 26.74
C VAL A 123 -13.22 -9.34 26.71
N GLY A 124 -12.19 -9.89 26.04
CA GLY A 124 -11.93 -11.33 26.10
C GLY A 124 -10.75 -11.83 25.25
N ALA A 125 -10.57 -13.16 25.21
CA ALA A 125 -9.46 -13.82 24.52
C ALA A 125 -9.39 -13.54 23.01
N TYR A 126 -10.53 -13.18 22.40
CA TYR A 126 -10.60 -12.76 21.00
C TYR A 126 -9.75 -11.52 20.73
N ASP A 127 -9.69 -10.55 21.66
CA ASP A 127 -8.94 -9.31 21.48
C ASP A 127 -7.43 -9.56 21.46
N ILE A 128 -6.96 -10.51 22.27
CA ILE A 128 -5.56 -10.95 22.29
C ILE A 128 -5.22 -11.65 20.97
N LEU A 129 -6.10 -12.52 20.48
CA LEU A 129 -5.91 -13.20 19.20
C LEU A 129 -5.87 -12.20 18.04
N MET A 130 -6.79 -11.23 18.01
CA MET A 130 -6.79 -10.16 17.00
C MET A 130 -5.53 -9.30 17.07
N LEU A 131 -5.05 -8.97 18.26
CA LEU A 131 -3.79 -8.23 18.44
C LEU A 131 -2.57 -9.03 17.94
N PHE A 132 -2.57 -10.34 18.12
CA PHE A 132 -1.53 -11.22 17.59
C PHE A 132 -1.54 -11.24 16.06
N VAL A 133 -2.71 -11.41 15.44
CA VAL A 133 -2.89 -11.33 13.99
C VAL A 133 -2.41 -9.98 13.46
N GLU A 134 -2.80 -8.88 14.11
CA GLU A 134 -2.40 -7.53 13.74
C GLU A 134 -0.89 -7.32 13.77
N SER A 135 -0.22 -7.84 14.79
CA SER A 135 1.23 -7.73 14.95
C SER A 135 1.98 -8.48 13.84
N ILE A 136 1.46 -9.65 13.43
CA ILE A 136 1.98 -10.41 12.28
C ILE A 136 1.76 -9.63 10.98
N VAL A 137 0.55 -9.14 10.76
CA VAL A 137 0.21 -8.35 9.55
C VAL A 137 1.10 -7.12 9.45
N THR A 138 1.31 -6.40 10.55
CA THR A 138 2.20 -5.23 10.61
C THR A 138 3.64 -5.61 10.22
N SER A 139 4.15 -6.73 10.73
CA SER A 139 5.49 -7.23 10.42
C SER A 139 5.66 -7.57 8.93
N LEU A 140 4.66 -8.25 8.35
CA LEU A 140 4.66 -8.60 6.93
C LEU A 140 4.59 -7.36 6.05
N MET A 141 3.74 -6.39 6.42
CA MET A 141 3.59 -5.14 5.69
C MET A 141 4.85 -4.28 5.74
N TYR A 142 5.60 -4.29 6.85
CA TYR A 142 6.91 -3.64 6.90
C TYR A 142 7.84 -4.16 5.81
N ILE A 143 7.93 -5.48 5.63
CA ILE A 143 8.77 -6.10 4.61
C ILE A 143 8.33 -5.68 3.21
N ILE A 144 7.02 -5.71 2.95
CA ILE A 144 6.43 -5.31 1.67
C ILE A 144 6.75 -3.85 1.34
N PHE A 145 6.53 -2.93 2.27
CA PHE A 145 6.82 -1.53 2.08
C PHE A 145 8.31 -1.25 1.93
N LYS A 146 9.18 -1.92 2.70
CA LYS A 146 10.64 -1.76 2.58
C LYS A 146 11.13 -2.22 1.19
N LYS A 147 10.61 -3.34 0.68
CA LYS A 147 10.89 -3.82 -0.69
C LYS A 147 10.40 -2.83 -1.75
N ALA A 148 9.16 -2.35 -1.62
CA ALA A 148 8.57 -1.38 -2.54
C ALA A 148 9.35 -0.04 -2.55
N HIS A 149 9.71 0.46 -1.37
CA HIS A 149 10.52 1.67 -1.22
C HIS A 149 11.92 1.51 -1.84
N GLY A 150 12.59 0.40 -1.56
CA GLY A 150 13.92 0.09 -2.09
C GLY A 150 13.95 0.06 -3.62
N LEU A 151 12.89 -0.46 -4.24
CA LEU A 151 12.74 -0.46 -5.69
C LEU A 151 12.57 0.94 -6.28
N ILE A 152 11.76 1.80 -5.65
CA ILE A 152 11.57 3.19 -6.09
C ILE A 152 12.87 4.00 -5.92
N ALA A 153 13.61 3.78 -4.83
CA ALA A 153 14.85 4.51 -4.53
C ALA A 153 16.02 4.10 -5.45
N ASN A 154 16.20 2.79 -5.72
CA ASN A 154 17.33 2.28 -6.50
C ASN A 154 17.05 2.09 -8.00
N ARG A 155 15.96 2.69 -8.49
CA ARG A 155 15.44 2.54 -9.86
C ARG A 155 16.45 2.81 -10.99
N LYS A 156 17.50 3.61 -10.75
CA LYS A 156 18.51 3.98 -11.76
C LYS A 156 19.56 2.89 -12.01
N LYS A 157 19.73 1.91 -11.11
CA LYS A 157 20.82 0.93 -11.15
C LYS A 157 20.40 -0.49 -11.56
N ARG A 158 19.11 -0.75 -11.81
CA ARG A 158 18.60 -2.11 -12.10
C ARG A 158 18.01 -2.25 -13.49
N THR A 159 18.29 -3.38 -14.11
CA THR A 159 17.83 -3.77 -15.47
C THR A 159 16.58 -4.64 -15.45
N GLN A 160 16.25 -5.30 -14.33
CA GLN A 160 15.07 -6.17 -14.18
C GLN A 160 14.45 -6.02 -12.80
N THR A 161 13.11 -6.05 -12.75
CA THR A 161 12.32 -6.11 -11.52
C THR A 161 11.85 -7.54 -11.30
N ALA A 162 12.11 -8.09 -10.11
CA ALA A 162 11.66 -9.43 -9.76
C ALA A 162 10.13 -9.46 -9.58
N GLN A 163 9.49 -10.60 -9.87
CA GLN A 163 8.04 -10.76 -9.71
C GLN A 163 7.57 -10.40 -8.29
N ASP A 164 8.34 -10.79 -7.26
CA ASP A 164 8.10 -10.45 -5.86
C ASP A 164 8.04 -8.94 -5.58
N GLU A 165 8.80 -8.15 -6.33
CA GLU A 165 8.84 -6.69 -6.16
C GLU A 165 7.62 -6.02 -6.82
N LEU A 166 7.13 -6.58 -7.94
CA LEU A 166 5.87 -6.13 -8.56
C LEU A 166 4.67 -6.41 -7.65
N ILE A 167 4.65 -7.58 -7.00
CA ILE A 167 3.65 -7.92 -5.99
C ILE A 167 3.75 -6.92 -4.82
N SER A 168 4.96 -6.65 -4.33
CA SER A 168 5.17 -5.72 -3.22
C SER A 168 4.67 -4.30 -3.53
N ILE A 169 4.92 -3.80 -4.75
CA ILE A 169 4.37 -2.52 -5.21
C ILE A 169 2.84 -2.58 -5.29
N SER A 170 2.30 -3.65 -5.87
CA SER A 170 0.85 -3.78 -6.08
C SER A 170 0.08 -3.82 -4.77
N VAL A 171 0.59 -4.57 -3.78
CA VAL A 171 0.05 -4.58 -2.42
C VAL A 171 0.14 -3.18 -1.80
N SER A 172 1.29 -2.51 -1.92
CA SER A 172 1.46 -1.16 -1.37
C SER A 172 0.46 -0.17 -1.98
N VAL A 173 0.28 -0.20 -3.30
CA VAL A 173 -0.72 0.62 -4.00
C VAL A 173 -2.12 0.28 -3.52
N GLY A 174 -2.45 -1.00 -3.39
CA GLY A 174 -3.73 -1.45 -2.83
C GLY A 174 -4.00 -0.85 -1.45
N VAL A 175 -3.03 -0.90 -0.54
CA VAL A 175 -3.15 -0.31 0.81
C VAL A 175 -3.40 1.20 0.76
N PHE A 176 -2.68 1.93 -0.11
CA PHE A 176 -2.92 3.38 -0.25
C PHE A 176 -4.33 3.68 -0.77
N ILE A 177 -4.87 2.81 -1.64
CA ILE A 177 -6.24 2.95 -2.12
C ILE A 177 -7.25 2.64 -1.01
N THR A 178 -6.98 1.63 -0.17
CA THR A 178 -7.79 1.36 1.04
C THR A 178 -7.83 2.58 1.97
N GLY A 179 -6.77 3.39 2.02
CA GLY A 179 -6.74 4.66 2.76
C GLY A 179 -7.76 5.72 2.30
N LEU A 180 -8.24 5.61 1.05
CA LEU A 180 -9.31 6.46 0.49
C LEU A 180 -10.71 5.97 0.87
N SER A 181 -10.81 4.84 1.57
CA SER A 181 -12.10 4.35 2.06
C SER A 181 -12.77 5.36 2.99
N GLY A 182 -14.10 5.43 2.91
CA GLY A 182 -14.92 6.44 3.57
C GLY A 182 -15.14 7.72 2.75
N ILE A 183 -14.44 7.92 1.63
CA ILE A 183 -14.73 9.03 0.70
C ILE A 183 -15.76 8.53 -0.33
N VAL A 184 -17.01 8.96 -0.13
CA VAL A 184 -18.15 8.51 -0.93
C VAL A 184 -18.81 9.71 -1.60
N PHE A 185 -19.01 9.62 -2.91
CA PHE A 185 -19.76 10.60 -3.70
C PHE A 185 -21.28 10.37 -3.57
N PRO A 186 -22.13 11.31 -4.01
CA PRO A 186 -23.57 11.09 -4.11
C PRO A 186 -23.89 9.76 -4.82
N TYR A 187 -24.97 9.10 -4.42
CA TYR A 187 -25.36 7.75 -4.88
C TYR A 187 -24.49 6.59 -4.37
N ASN A 188 -23.78 6.79 -3.25
CA ASN A 188 -22.97 5.75 -2.60
C ASN A 188 -21.80 5.22 -3.47
N ILE A 189 -21.24 6.10 -4.31
CA ILE A 189 -20.12 5.77 -5.20
C ILE A 189 -18.81 5.98 -4.45
N SER A 190 -18.04 4.91 -4.25
CA SER A 190 -16.76 4.93 -3.53
C SER A 190 -15.61 5.40 -4.41
N LEU A 191 -14.88 6.42 -3.95
CA LEU A 191 -13.65 6.87 -4.60
C LEU A 191 -12.58 5.76 -4.62
N ALA A 192 -12.50 4.95 -3.56
CA ALA A 192 -11.53 3.85 -3.47
C ALA A 192 -11.73 2.84 -4.61
N ASN A 193 -12.99 2.47 -4.89
CA ASN A 193 -13.32 1.53 -5.97
C ASN A 193 -12.95 2.07 -7.35
N ILE A 194 -13.26 3.34 -7.63
CA ILE A 194 -12.89 4.01 -8.89
C ILE A 194 -11.36 4.01 -9.08
N VAL A 195 -10.62 4.39 -8.04
CA VAL A 195 -9.15 4.45 -8.09
C VAL A 195 -8.55 3.06 -8.21
N SER A 196 -9.13 2.03 -7.59
CA SER A 196 -8.71 0.63 -7.77
C SER A 196 -8.84 0.18 -9.21
N VAL A 197 -9.98 0.41 -9.86
CA VAL A 197 -10.19 0.04 -11.27
C VAL A 197 -9.19 0.78 -12.15
N TYR A 198 -9.02 2.09 -11.95
CA TYR A 198 -8.04 2.90 -12.67
C TYR A 198 -6.61 2.36 -12.52
N ALA A 199 -6.18 2.07 -11.29
CA ALA A 199 -4.84 1.57 -11.00
C ALA A 199 -4.59 0.21 -11.68
N VAL A 200 -5.56 -0.70 -11.64
CA VAL A 200 -5.45 -2.01 -12.29
C VAL A 200 -5.40 -1.89 -13.81
N LEU A 201 -6.20 -1.01 -14.42
CA LEU A 201 -6.13 -0.73 -15.86
C LEU A 201 -4.76 -0.18 -16.26
N CYS A 202 -4.17 0.71 -15.45
CA CYS A 202 -2.82 1.22 -15.68
C CYS A 202 -1.75 0.11 -15.66
N ILE A 203 -1.86 -0.84 -14.72
CA ILE A 203 -0.99 -2.03 -14.65
C ILE A 203 -1.25 -2.95 -15.85
N ALA A 204 -2.50 -3.16 -16.22
CA ALA A 204 -2.89 -4.01 -17.33
C ALA A 204 -2.40 -3.47 -18.69
N LEU A 205 -2.34 -2.16 -18.89
CA LEU A 205 -1.83 -1.58 -20.14
C LEU A 205 -0.30 -1.65 -20.25
N HIS A 206 0.41 -1.35 -19.16
CA HIS A 206 1.87 -1.17 -19.21
C HIS A 206 2.67 -2.37 -18.69
N GLY A 207 2.03 -3.26 -17.95
CA GLY A 207 2.62 -4.46 -17.39
C GLY A 207 2.54 -5.68 -18.33
N GLY A 208 3.26 -6.73 -17.94
CA GLY A 208 3.06 -8.07 -18.50
C GLY A 208 1.80 -8.74 -17.92
N ILE A 209 1.41 -9.87 -18.50
CA ILE A 209 0.24 -10.65 -18.03
C ILE A 209 0.36 -11.04 -16.55
N ALA A 210 1.56 -11.43 -16.10
CA ALA A 210 1.83 -11.76 -14.71
C ALA A 210 1.68 -10.54 -13.78
N ALA A 211 2.09 -9.34 -14.22
CA ALA A 211 1.94 -8.11 -13.46
C ALA A 211 0.47 -7.67 -13.39
N ALA A 212 -0.28 -7.83 -14.49
CA ALA A 212 -1.71 -7.54 -14.51
C ALA A 212 -2.49 -8.48 -13.59
N GLY A 213 -2.25 -9.79 -13.67
CA GLY A 213 -2.92 -10.77 -12.81
C GLY A 213 -2.61 -10.56 -11.33
N SER A 214 -1.32 -10.52 -10.96
CA SER A 214 -0.92 -10.29 -9.56
C SER A 214 -1.35 -8.91 -9.05
N GLY A 215 -1.20 -7.87 -9.86
CA GLY A 215 -1.61 -6.50 -9.53
C GLY A 215 -3.11 -6.37 -9.31
N GLY A 216 -3.91 -6.99 -10.18
CA GLY A 216 -5.36 -7.08 -10.05
C GLY A 216 -5.78 -7.80 -8.77
N LEU A 217 -5.21 -8.98 -8.50
CA LEU A 217 -5.47 -9.73 -7.27
C LEU A 217 -5.13 -8.92 -6.02
N CYS A 218 -3.92 -8.34 -5.95
CA CYS A 218 -3.48 -7.57 -4.79
C CYS A 218 -4.33 -6.32 -4.57
N ILE A 219 -4.57 -5.51 -5.62
CA ILE A 219 -5.34 -4.28 -5.50
C ILE A 219 -6.80 -4.58 -5.16
N GLY A 220 -7.41 -5.57 -5.82
CA GLY A 220 -8.81 -5.95 -5.56
C GLY A 220 -9.02 -6.50 -4.15
N PHE A 221 -8.07 -7.29 -3.63
CA PHE A 221 -8.13 -7.76 -2.25
C PHE A 221 -7.97 -6.60 -1.25
N MET A 222 -6.95 -5.76 -1.43
CA MET A 222 -6.68 -4.64 -0.51
C MET A 222 -7.81 -3.62 -0.50
N SER A 223 -8.39 -3.27 -1.66
CA SER A 223 -9.43 -2.25 -1.73
C SER A 223 -10.73 -2.66 -1.04
N ALA A 224 -11.00 -3.96 -0.96
CA ALA A 224 -12.19 -4.50 -0.30
C ALA A 224 -11.86 -5.21 1.02
N MET A 225 -10.65 -5.03 1.59
CA MET A 225 -10.16 -5.80 2.73
C MET A 225 -10.96 -5.57 4.03
N SER A 226 -11.71 -4.47 4.11
CA SER A 226 -12.66 -4.17 5.18
C SER A 226 -14.05 -4.79 4.99
N SER A 227 -14.31 -5.40 3.82
CA SER A 227 -15.58 -6.05 3.48
C SER A 227 -15.46 -7.58 3.54
N PRO A 228 -16.51 -8.32 3.94
CA PRO A 228 -16.58 -9.78 3.81
C PRO A 228 -16.35 -10.29 2.38
N SER A 229 -16.58 -9.43 1.38
CA SER A 229 -16.42 -9.75 -0.04
C SER A 229 -15.01 -9.53 -0.60
N ALA A 230 -13.99 -9.31 0.24
CA ALA A 230 -12.61 -9.06 -0.17
C ALA A 230 -12.07 -10.14 -1.13
N VAL A 231 -12.30 -11.41 -0.82
CA VAL A 231 -11.84 -12.56 -1.61
C VAL A 231 -12.53 -12.63 -2.98
N VAL A 232 -13.82 -12.33 -3.03
CA VAL A 232 -14.57 -12.28 -4.29
C VAL A 232 -14.08 -11.12 -5.16
N THR A 233 -13.87 -9.95 -4.55
CA THR A 233 -13.35 -8.74 -5.23
C THR A 233 -11.96 -8.98 -5.81
N MET A 234 -11.08 -9.65 -5.05
CA MET A 234 -9.78 -10.11 -5.51
C MET A 234 -9.91 -10.95 -6.80
N GLY A 235 -10.78 -11.95 -6.81
CA GLY A 235 -11.01 -12.81 -7.98
C GLY A 235 -11.51 -12.03 -9.20
N ILE A 236 -12.51 -11.16 -9.01
CA ILE A 236 -13.07 -10.31 -10.08
C ILE A 236 -11.98 -9.42 -10.68
N PHE A 237 -11.21 -8.73 -9.85
CA PHE A 237 -10.15 -7.83 -10.31
C PHE A 237 -9.01 -8.59 -10.99
N GLY A 238 -8.64 -9.78 -10.49
CA GLY A 238 -7.63 -10.64 -11.11
C GLY A 238 -8.01 -11.07 -12.52
N ILE A 239 -9.22 -11.60 -12.71
CA ILE A 239 -9.73 -12.02 -14.03
C ILE A 239 -9.84 -10.82 -14.97
N SER A 240 -10.41 -9.71 -14.48
CA SER A 240 -10.58 -8.47 -15.25
C SER A 240 -9.25 -7.89 -15.72
N ALA A 241 -8.24 -7.89 -14.85
CA ALA A 241 -6.90 -7.40 -15.19
C ALA A 241 -6.23 -8.26 -16.28
N LEU A 242 -6.39 -9.58 -16.20
CA LEU A 242 -5.86 -10.51 -17.21
C LEU A 242 -6.51 -10.28 -18.57
N PHE A 243 -7.85 -10.20 -18.63
CA PHE A 243 -8.58 -9.94 -19.88
C PHE A 243 -8.23 -8.57 -20.45
N GLY A 244 -8.12 -7.54 -19.60
CA GLY A 244 -7.62 -6.23 -20.00
C GLY A 244 -6.22 -6.30 -20.62
N ASN A 245 -5.28 -7.05 -20.01
CA ASN A 245 -3.93 -7.19 -20.56
C ASN A 245 -3.90 -7.97 -21.88
N LEU A 246 -4.75 -9.00 -22.03
CA LEU A 246 -4.84 -9.78 -23.27
C LEU A 246 -5.26 -8.91 -24.46
N LEU A 247 -6.16 -7.95 -24.25
CA LEU A 247 -6.61 -7.01 -25.27
C LEU A 247 -5.76 -5.73 -25.37
N LYS A 248 -4.58 -5.68 -24.73
CA LYS A 248 -3.73 -4.48 -24.76
C LYS A 248 -3.20 -4.13 -26.16
N SER A 249 -3.19 -5.07 -27.10
CA SER A 249 -2.85 -4.82 -28.51
C SER A 249 -3.76 -3.80 -29.17
N PHE A 250 -5.02 -3.70 -28.72
CA PHE A 250 -6.00 -2.70 -29.16
C PHE A 250 -5.88 -1.36 -28.39
N GLY A 251 -4.80 -1.15 -27.65
CA GLY A 251 -4.55 0.07 -26.89
C GLY A 251 -5.49 0.24 -25.70
N ARG A 252 -5.76 1.48 -25.30
CA ARG A 252 -6.53 1.83 -24.09
C ARG A 252 -7.95 1.30 -24.10
N PHE A 253 -8.62 1.44 -25.25
CA PHE A 253 -9.98 0.96 -25.43
C PHE A 253 -10.03 -0.57 -25.29
N GLY A 254 -9.06 -1.28 -25.87
CA GLY A 254 -8.91 -2.72 -25.69
C GLY A 254 -8.80 -3.14 -24.24
N VAL A 255 -7.90 -2.51 -23.48
CA VAL A 255 -7.69 -2.82 -22.06
C VAL A 255 -8.96 -2.55 -21.24
N ALA A 256 -9.63 -1.42 -21.47
CA ALA A 256 -10.87 -1.07 -20.78
C ALA A 256 -12.01 -2.07 -21.09
N LEU A 257 -12.20 -2.41 -22.37
CA LEU A 257 -13.20 -3.39 -22.79
C LEU A 257 -12.88 -4.80 -22.26
N GLY A 258 -11.61 -5.20 -22.26
CA GLY A 258 -11.18 -6.47 -21.69
C GLY A 258 -11.43 -6.53 -20.19
N PHE A 259 -11.17 -5.43 -19.47
CA PHE A 259 -11.47 -5.36 -18.04
C PHE A 259 -12.97 -5.48 -17.77
N LEU A 260 -13.80 -4.73 -18.50
CA LEU A 260 -15.27 -4.79 -18.37
C LEU A 260 -15.80 -6.19 -18.73
N GLY A 261 -15.29 -6.81 -19.79
CA GLY A 261 -15.65 -8.17 -20.19
C GLY A 261 -15.22 -9.20 -19.15
N GLY A 262 -14.00 -9.09 -18.60
CA GLY A 262 -13.52 -9.97 -17.54
C GLY A 262 -14.31 -9.79 -16.24
N SER A 263 -14.73 -8.56 -15.92
CA SER A 263 -15.63 -8.28 -14.80
C SER A 263 -16.97 -8.96 -15.04
N ALA A 264 -17.59 -8.77 -16.20
CA ALA A 264 -18.87 -9.41 -16.54
C ALA A 264 -18.80 -10.94 -16.43
N VAL A 265 -17.74 -11.57 -16.95
CA VAL A 265 -17.53 -13.01 -16.84
C VAL A 265 -17.37 -13.43 -15.38
N ALA A 266 -16.54 -12.74 -14.60
CA ALA A 266 -16.33 -13.06 -13.19
C ALA A 266 -17.64 -12.97 -12.38
N LEU A 267 -18.53 -12.04 -12.76
CA LEU A 267 -19.84 -11.89 -12.12
C LEU A 267 -20.80 -13.05 -12.41
N LEU A 268 -20.70 -13.70 -13.57
CA LEU A 268 -21.48 -14.91 -13.85
C LEU A 268 -21.19 -16.04 -12.85
N TYR A 269 -19.97 -16.07 -12.30
CA TYR A 269 -19.55 -17.05 -11.31
C TYR A 269 -19.72 -16.58 -9.85
N ALA A 270 -19.82 -15.26 -9.62
CA ALA A 270 -19.88 -14.68 -8.28
C ALA A 270 -21.28 -14.74 -7.62
N GLY A 271 -22.33 -15.15 -8.35
CA GLY A 271 -23.70 -15.25 -7.85
C GLY A 271 -24.54 -13.98 -8.05
N SER A 272 -25.55 -13.77 -7.21
CA SER A 272 -26.57 -12.71 -7.39
C SER A 272 -25.99 -11.29 -7.41
N ALA A 273 -26.41 -10.48 -8.40
CA ALA A 273 -25.95 -9.11 -8.64
C ALA A 273 -26.24 -8.10 -7.49
N SER A 274 -27.03 -8.48 -6.49
CA SER A 274 -27.39 -7.64 -5.34
C SER A 274 -26.30 -7.49 -4.28
N SER A 275 -25.22 -8.29 -4.35
CA SER A 275 -24.08 -8.22 -3.43
C SER A 275 -22.77 -7.93 -4.15
N LEU A 276 -22.82 -7.10 -5.21
CA LEU A 276 -21.64 -6.68 -5.95
C LEU A 276 -20.71 -5.85 -5.05
N PRO A 277 -19.45 -6.28 -4.84
CA PRO A 277 -18.51 -5.53 -4.00
C PRO A 277 -18.09 -4.18 -4.62
N VAL A 278 -18.13 -4.12 -5.95
CA VAL A 278 -17.84 -2.94 -6.75
C VAL A 278 -18.97 -2.76 -7.74
N THR A 279 -19.56 -1.58 -7.78
CA THR A 279 -20.69 -1.29 -8.64
C THR A 279 -20.26 -1.16 -10.10
N ILE A 280 -21.19 -1.46 -11.01
CA ILE A 280 -20.99 -1.26 -12.45
C ILE A 280 -20.64 0.21 -12.75
N ILE A 281 -21.26 1.14 -12.02
CA ILE A 281 -21.03 2.58 -12.16
C ILE A 281 -19.59 2.95 -11.80
N GLU A 282 -19.07 2.50 -10.66
CA GLU A 282 -17.67 2.75 -10.25
C GLU A 282 -16.67 2.19 -11.27
N THR A 283 -16.98 1.00 -11.80
CA THR A 283 -16.13 0.35 -12.81
C THR A 283 -16.13 1.11 -14.13
N ALA A 284 -17.30 1.57 -14.58
CA ALA A 284 -17.43 2.40 -15.76
C ALA A 284 -16.70 3.74 -15.61
N ILE A 285 -16.86 4.42 -14.47
CA ILE A 285 -16.16 5.70 -14.19
C ILE A 285 -14.65 5.48 -14.20
N GLY A 286 -14.13 4.46 -13.51
CA GLY A 286 -12.71 4.14 -13.50
C GLY A 286 -12.15 3.85 -14.89
N ALA A 287 -12.91 3.11 -15.71
CA ALA A 287 -12.55 2.82 -17.10
C ALA A 287 -12.54 4.07 -17.99
N VAL A 288 -13.55 4.93 -17.87
CA VAL A 288 -13.65 6.19 -18.61
C VAL A 288 -12.48 7.12 -18.24
N LEU A 289 -12.19 7.29 -16.95
CA LEU A 289 -11.05 8.07 -16.49
C LEU A 289 -9.72 7.55 -17.07
N PHE A 290 -9.54 6.23 -17.10
CA PHE A 290 -8.37 5.59 -17.69
C PHE A 290 -8.24 5.87 -19.19
N VAL A 291 -9.33 5.74 -19.95
CA VAL A 291 -9.32 6.01 -21.40
C VAL A 291 -9.02 7.48 -21.69
N LEU A 292 -9.64 8.40 -20.93
CA LEU A 292 -9.46 9.85 -21.08
C LEU A 292 -8.11 10.36 -20.56
N THR A 293 -7.32 9.52 -19.90
CA THR A 293 -6.05 9.96 -19.31
C THR A 293 -5.08 10.45 -20.39
N PRO A 294 -4.53 11.68 -20.26
CA PRO A 294 -3.62 12.25 -21.25
C PRO A 294 -2.36 11.41 -21.51
N ASN A 295 -1.88 11.45 -22.76
CA ASN A 295 -0.68 10.71 -23.19
C ASN A 295 0.56 11.01 -22.35
N LYS A 296 0.69 12.23 -21.81
CA LYS A 296 1.80 12.63 -20.94
C LYS A 296 1.83 11.80 -19.65
N VAL A 297 0.70 11.69 -18.95
CA VAL A 297 0.57 10.92 -17.71
C VAL A 297 0.83 9.44 -17.97
N GLN A 298 0.26 8.92 -19.05
CA GLN A 298 0.48 7.54 -19.49
C GLN A 298 1.96 7.28 -19.82
N GLY A 299 2.67 8.25 -20.41
CA GLY A 299 4.11 8.19 -20.63
C GLY A 299 4.93 8.09 -19.33
N TYR A 300 4.54 8.84 -18.29
CA TYR A 300 5.16 8.72 -16.96
C TYR A 300 4.92 7.34 -16.35
N ILE A 301 3.69 6.82 -16.41
CA ILE A 301 3.36 5.47 -15.92
C ILE A 301 4.11 4.41 -16.72
N LYS A 302 4.15 4.51 -18.05
CA LYS A 302 4.94 3.63 -18.91
C LYS A 302 6.41 3.64 -18.54
N SER A 303 6.99 4.81 -18.23
CA SER A 303 8.39 4.89 -17.79
C SER A 303 8.65 4.14 -16.48
N PHE A 304 7.60 3.95 -15.66
CA PHE A 304 7.64 3.14 -14.44
C PHE A 304 7.74 1.65 -14.75
N PHE A 305 6.94 1.13 -15.69
CA PHE A 305 6.89 -0.29 -16.03
C PHE A 305 7.86 -0.73 -17.15
N ALA A 306 8.23 0.15 -18.08
CA ALA A 306 9.07 -0.21 -19.23
C ALA A 306 10.57 -0.33 -18.88
N ARG A 307 11.03 0.32 -17.81
CA ARG A 307 12.42 0.15 -17.33
C ARG A 307 12.61 -1.10 -16.46
N SER A 308 11.53 -1.69 -15.96
CA SER A 308 11.56 -2.96 -15.21
C SER A 308 11.58 -4.22 -16.08
N LEU A 309 11.37 -4.10 -17.40
CA LEU A 309 11.07 -5.22 -18.30
C LEU A 309 11.86 -5.22 -19.62
N LYS A 310 13.10 -4.69 -19.66
CA LYS A 310 13.99 -4.99 -20.79
C LYS A 310 14.42 -6.46 -20.73
N LEU A 311 13.56 -7.34 -21.22
CA LEU A 311 13.90 -8.67 -21.69
C LEU A 311 14.92 -8.51 -22.82
N LYS A 312 16.12 -9.05 -22.61
CA LYS A 312 17.09 -9.28 -23.69
C LYS A 312 16.39 -10.23 -24.67
N ARG A 313 16.11 -9.75 -25.89
CA ARG A 313 16.02 -10.63 -27.06
C ARG A 313 17.42 -11.17 -27.35
#